data_AF-A0A7C2SX10-F1
#
_entry.id   AF-A0A7C2SX10-F1
#
_cell.length_a   1.000
_cell.length_b   1.000
_cell.length_c   1.000
_cell.angle_alpha   90.00
_cell.angle_beta   90.00
_cell.angle_gamma   90.00
#
_symmetry.space_group_name_H-M   'P 1'
#
loop_
_entity.id
_entity.type
_entity.pdbx_description
1 polymer ?
#
loop_
_entity_poly.entity_id
_entity_poly.type
_entity_poly.pdbx_seq_one_letter_code
_entity_poly.pdbx_strand_id
1 'polypeptide(L)'
;MLVLGLVLAFSSFAGAAEEAASGPIDYTRALVLACSVLAAGFAMGFGTLGTGTGMGQATSGATNAVGRNPEAHGKILLTMLVGLAMTESLAIYALVISLVIIYANPLMGFLAG
;
A
#
# COMPACT_ATOMS: atom_id res chain seq x y z
N MET A 1 14.96 -10.39 3.87
CA MET A 1 14.32 -9.41 4.78
C MET A 1 12.97 -8.91 4.27
N LEU A 2 12.79 -8.64 2.98
CA LEU A 2 11.46 -8.26 2.42
C LEU A 2 10.40 -9.36 2.60
N VAL A 3 10.75 -10.62 2.33
CA VAL A 3 9.85 -11.78 2.52
C VAL A 3 9.54 -12.05 3.99
N LEU A 4 10.52 -11.85 4.88
CA LEU A 4 10.33 -12.03 6.33
C LEU A 4 9.45 -10.91 6.93
N GLY A 5 9.59 -9.68 6.44
CA GLY A 5 8.70 -8.56 6.82
C GLY A 5 7.27 -8.74 6.30
N LEU A 6 7.11 -9.29 5.09
CA LEU A 6 5.81 -9.66 4.53
C LEU A 6 5.12 -10.73 5.39
N VAL A 7 5.84 -11.78 5.79
CA VAL A 7 5.32 -12.87 6.65
C VAL A 7 4.92 -12.36 8.05
N LEU A 8 5.71 -11.45 8.64
CA LEU A 8 5.37 -10.86 9.94
C LEU A 8 4.15 -9.92 9.85
N ALA A 9 3.97 -9.18 8.76
CA ALA A 9 2.77 -8.37 8.54
C ALA A 9 1.49 -9.22 8.37
N PHE A 10 1.59 -10.39 7.75
CA PHE A 10 0.47 -11.34 7.65
C PHE A 10 0.12 -12.01 9.00
N SER A 11 1.07 -12.12 9.94
CA SER A 11 0.80 -12.69 11.27
C SER A 11 -0.05 -11.79 12.16
N SER A 12 0.00 -10.46 11.99
CA SER A 12 -0.90 -9.53 12.68
C SER A 12 -2.34 -9.61 12.16
N PHE A 13 -2.54 -9.99 10.88
CA PHE A 13 -3.86 -10.20 10.30
C PHE A 13 -4.54 -11.46 10.86
N ALA A 14 -3.76 -12.48 11.23
CA ALA A 14 -4.29 -13.69 11.88
C ALA A 14 -4.92 -13.38 13.27
N GLY A 15 -4.37 -12.42 14.02
CA GLY A 15 -4.91 -12.04 15.34
C GLY A 15 -6.20 -11.22 15.28
N ALA A 16 -6.40 -10.41 14.23
CA ALA A 16 -7.60 -9.59 14.08
C ALA A 16 -8.87 -10.41 13.71
N ALA A 17 -8.69 -11.63 13.19
CA ALA A 17 -9.79 -12.54 12.87
C ALA A 17 -10.49 -13.08 14.15
N GLU A 18 -9.80 -13.08 15.28
CA GLU A 18 -10.29 -13.70 16.51
C GLU A 18 -11.19 -12.76 17.34
N GLU A 19 -11.00 -11.44 17.20
CA GLU A 19 -11.70 -10.44 18.04
C GLU A 19 -13.12 -10.08 17.56
N ALA A 20 -13.50 -10.44 16.34
CA ALA A 20 -14.83 -10.18 15.79
C ALA A 20 -15.91 -11.20 16.20
N ALA A 21 -15.55 -12.26 16.94
CA ALA A 21 -16.41 -13.41 17.22
C ALA A 21 -17.36 -13.23 18.44
N SER A 22 -17.99 -12.05 18.58
CA SER A 22 -18.94 -11.80 19.69
C SER A 22 -20.28 -11.21 19.22
N GLY A 23 -21.11 -12.03 18.54
CA GLY A 23 -22.50 -11.69 18.19
C GLY A 23 -23.16 -12.73 17.26
N PRO A 24 -24.48 -12.65 16.98
CA PRO A 24 -25.16 -13.55 16.05
C PRO A 24 -24.50 -13.45 14.66
N ILE A 25 -23.80 -14.50 14.23
CA ILE A 25 -22.93 -14.45 13.06
C ILE A 25 -23.78 -14.55 11.79
N ASP A 26 -23.98 -13.43 11.12
CA ASP A 26 -24.37 -13.43 9.70
C ASP A 26 -23.14 -13.84 8.88
N TYR A 27 -23.04 -15.15 8.60
CA TYR A 27 -21.92 -15.77 7.88
C TYR A 27 -21.64 -15.09 6.53
N THR A 28 -22.67 -14.54 5.88
CA THR A 28 -22.54 -13.82 4.60
C THR A 28 -21.72 -12.55 4.79
N ARG A 29 -22.02 -11.77 5.83
CA ARG A 29 -21.31 -10.51 6.15
C ARG A 29 -19.89 -10.77 6.64
N ALA A 30 -19.71 -11.80 7.48
CA ALA A 30 -18.40 -12.18 7.99
C ALA A 30 -17.44 -12.57 6.86
N LEU A 31 -17.91 -13.37 5.89
CA LEU A 31 -17.12 -13.76 4.72
C LEU A 31 -16.74 -12.55 3.85
N VAL A 32 -17.69 -11.65 3.59
CA VAL A 32 -17.46 -10.45 2.76
C VAL A 32 -16.44 -9.51 3.42
N LEU A 33 -16.52 -9.32 4.74
CA LEU A 33 -15.53 -8.53 5.48
C LEU A 33 -14.15 -9.19 5.43
N ALA A 34 -14.06 -10.50 5.68
CA ALA A 34 -12.78 -11.23 5.64
C ALA A 34 -12.09 -11.13 4.26
N CYS A 35 -12.83 -11.36 3.18
CA CYS A 35 -12.32 -11.21 1.82
C CYS A 35 -11.94 -9.76 1.48
N SER A 36 -12.70 -8.78 1.99
CA SER A 36 -12.42 -7.36 1.76
C SER A 36 -11.13 -6.91 2.42
N VAL A 37 -10.87 -7.30 3.66
CA VAL A 37 -9.61 -6.91 4.35
C VAL A 37 -8.40 -7.60 3.70
N LEU A 38 -8.53 -8.85 3.26
CA LEU A 38 -7.51 -9.53 2.46
C LEU A 38 -7.23 -8.79 1.15
N ALA A 39 -8.28 -8.39 0.41
CA ALA A 39 -8.15 -7.64 -0.83
C ALA A 39 -7.47 -6.28 -0.61
N ALA A 40 -7.80 -5.57 0.48
CA ALA A 40 -7.16 -4.30 0.84
C ALA A 40 -5.68 -4.47 1.16
N GLY A 41 -5.30 -5.55 1.87
CA GLY A 41 -3.91 -5.87 2.15
C GLY A 41 -3.11 -6.18 0.89
N PHE A 42 -3.68 -6.97 -0.03
CA PHE A 42 -3.03 -7.29 -1.30
C PHE A 42 -2.92 -6.09 -2.24
N ALA A 43 -3.96 -5.25 -2.32
CA ALA A 43 -3.95 -4.04 -3.14
C ALA A 43 -2.80 -3.09 -2.74
N MET A 44 -2.61 -2.86 -1.44
CA MET A 44 -1.47 -2.08 -0.94
C MET A 44 -0.14 -2.82 -1.12
N GLY A 45 -0.05 -4.06 -0.64
CA GLY A 45 1.18 -4.83 -0.65
C GLY A 45 1.80 -4.95 -2.03
N PHE A 46 1.01 -5.36 -3.03
CA PHE A 46 1.47 -5.45 -4.42
C PHE A 46 1.52 -4.11 -5.14
N GLY A 47 0.58 -3.20 -4.85
CA GLY A 47 0.52 -1.87 -5.46
C GLY A 47 1.77 -1.02 -5.20
N THR A 48 2.40 -1.16 -4.03
CA THR A 48 3.58 -0.37 -3.65
C THR A 48 4.92 -0.98 -4.02
N LEU A 49 4.99 -2.22 -4.53
CA LEU A 49 6.27 -2.85 -4.88
C LEU A 49 6.99 -2.11 -6.01
N GLY A 50 6.24 -1.68 -7.02
CA GLY A 50 6.76 -0.94 -8.15
C GLY A 50 7.25 0.46 -7.75
N THR A 51 6.50 1.14 -6.88
CA THR A 51 6.86 2.49 -6.41
C THR A 51 8.10 2.45 -5.54
N GLY A 52 8.19 1.51 -4.58
CA GLY A 52 9.37 1.34 -3.74
C GLY A 52 10.65 1.07 -4.53
N THR A 53 10.56 0.19 -5.55
CA THR A 53 11.70 -0.11 -6.43
C THR A 53 12.09 1.09 -7.28
N GLY A 54 11.11 1.77 -7.88
CA GLY A 54 11.34 2.95 -8.72
C GLY A 54 11.98 4.12 -7.96
N MET A 55 11.50 4.40 -6.74
CA MET A 55 12.08 5.43 -5.88
C MET A 55 13.52 5.11 -5.47
N GLY A 56 13.81 3.85 -5.14
CA GLY A 56 15.18 3.43 -4.80
C GLY A 56 16.17 3.67 -5.95
N GLN A 57 15.78 3.31 -7.18
CA GLN A 57 16.60 3.55 -8.37
C GLN A 57 16.75 5.04 -8.68
N ALA A 58 15.67 5.81 -8.63
CA ALA A 58 15.70 7.25 -8.87
C ALA A 58 16.62 7.98 -7.88
N THR A 59 16.52 7.63 -6.60
CA THR A 59 17.32 8.26 -5.54
C THR A 59 18.80 7.90 -5.65
N SER A 60 19.12 6.64 -5.97
CA SER A 60 20.50 6.19 -6.22
C SER A 60 21.12 6.88 -7.45
N GLY A 61 20.36 7.01 -8.54
CA GLY A 61 20.78 7.75 -9.72
C GLY A 61 21.04 9.23 -9.42
N ALA A 62 20.15 9.86 -8.64
CA ALA A 62 20.30 11.26 -8.24
C ALA A 62 21.52 11.49 -7.35
N THR A 63 21.77 10.63 -6.36
CA THR A 63 22.96 10.74 -5.47
C THR A 63 24.26 10.58 -6.25
N ASN A 64 24.33 9.61 -7.17
CA ASN A 64 25.49 9.44 -8.04
C ASN A 64 25.70 10.65 -8.97
N ALA A 65 24.62 11.21 -9.52
CA ALA A 65 24.70 12.39 -10.38
C ALA A 65 25.20 13.63 -9.60
N VAL A 66 24.72 13.85 -8.38
CA VAL A 66 25.17 14.92 -7.49
C VAL A 66 26.65 14.73 -7.10
N GLY A 67 27.06 13.51 -6.75
CA GLY A 67 28.44 13.22 -6.39
C GLY A 67 29.44 13.49 -7.52
N ARG A 68 29.03 13.30 -8.78
CA ARG A 68 29.86 13.59 -9.96
C ARG A 68 29.82 15.06 -10.40
N ASN A 69 28.69 15.74 -10.18
CA ASN A 69 28.46 17.12 -10.61
C ASN A 69 27.83 17.94 -9.46
N PRO A 70 28.61 18.32 -8.44
CA PRO A 70 28.09 19.04 -7.28
C PRO A 70 27.50 20.41 -7.66
N GLU A 71 28.03 21.06 -8.70
CA GLU A 71 27.52 22.34 -9.20
C GLU A 71 26.09 22.26 -9.76
N ALA A 72 25.67 21.07 -10.22
CA ALA A 72 24.34 20.85 -10.79
C ALA A 72 23.30 20.36 -9.75
N HIS A 73 23.66 20.32 -8.46
CA HIS A 73 22.85 19.76 -7.38
C HIS A 73 21.38 20.25 -7.39
N GLY A 74 21.16 21.56 -7.50
CA GLY A 74 19.81 22.13 -7.46
C GLY A 74 18.90 21.63 -8.59
N LYS A 75 19.43 21.49 -9.80
CA LYS A 75 18.66 21.00 -10.96
C LYS A 75 18.38 19.49 -10.86
N ILE A 76 19.32 18.73 -10.32
CA ILE A 76 19.17 17.29 -10.08
C ILE A 76 18.09 17.03 -9.04
N LEU A 77 18.10 17.75 -7.91
CA LEU A 77 17.07 17.61 -6.87
C LEU A 77 15.67 17.96 -7.38
N LEU A 78 15.51 19.02 -8.17
CA LEU A 78 14.21 19.37 -8.75
C LEU A 78 13.68 18.25 -9.66
N THR A 79 14.53 17.73 -10.54
CA THR A 79 14.14 16.63 -11.45
C THR A 79 13.81 15.36 -10.67
N MET A 80 14.61 15.05 -9.64
CA MET A 80 14.39 13.93 -8.73
C MET A 80 13.04 14.07 -8.01
N LEU A 81 12.75 15.23 -7.42
CA LEU A 81 11.53 15.47 -6.66
C LEU A 81 10.28 15.35 -7.54
N VAL A 82 10.32 15.87 -8.76
CA VAL A 82 9.22 15.71 -9.73
C VAL A 82 9.02 14.24 -10.10
N GLY A 83 10.09 13.50 -10.35
CA GLY A 83 10.01 12.07 -10.64
C GLY A 83 9.48 11.24 -9.46
N LEU A 84 9.92 11.56 -8.24
CA LEU A 84 9.42 10.90 -7.02
C LEU A 84 7.95 11.23 -6.77
N ALA A 85 7.53 12.49 -6.98
CA ALA A 85 6.13 12.88 -6.83
C ALA A 85 5.19 12.12 -7.80
N MET A 86 5.64 11.91 -9.05
CA MET A 86 4.88 11.09 -10.01
C MET A 86 4.84 9.62 -9.61
N THR A 87 5.94 9.09 -9.08
CA THR A 87 6.00 7.70 -8.60
C THR A 87 5.09 7.47 -7.38
N GLU A 88 5.04 8.43 -6.47
CA GLU A 88 4.20 8.38 -5.27
C GLU A 88 2.70 8.39 -5.58
N SER A 89 2.27 9.01 -6.68
CA SER A 89 0.85 9.02 -7.05
C SER A 89 0.24 7.62 -7.19
N LEU A 90 1.02 6.65 -7.67
CA LEU A 90 0.60 5.25 -7.78
C LEU A 90 0.43 4.58 -6.42
N ALA A 91 1.30 4.92 -5.45
CA ALA A 91 1.19 4.42 -4.07
C ALA A 91 -0.06 5.01 -3.39
N ILE A 92 -0.36 6.28 -3.64
CA ILE A 92 -1.58 6.92 -3.13
C ILE A 92 -2.83 6.31 -3.74
N TYR A 93 -2.84 5.91 -5.02
CA TYR A 93 -3.98 5.20 -5.60
C TYR A 93 -4.23 3.84 -4.94
N ALA A 94 -3.17 3.06 -4.68
CA ALA A 94 -3.30 1.81 -3.94
C ALA A 94 -3.82 2.05 -2.51
N LEU A 95 -3.33 3.10 -1.84
CA LEU A 95 -3.79 3.47 -0.50
C LEU A 95 -5.26 3.87 -0.48
N VAL A 96 -5.69 4.70 -1.42
CA VAL A 96 -7.08 5.13 -1.53
C VAL A 96 -8.00 3.93 -1.75
N ILE A 97 -7.64 3.00 -2.64
CA ILE A 97 -8.45 1.80 -2.88
C ILE A 97 -8.57 0.96 -1.60
N SER A 98 -7.46 0.74 -0.89
CA SER A 98 -7.49 -0.04 0.36
C SER A 98 -8.28 0.66 1.47
N LEU A 99 -8.19 1.98 1.59
CA LEU A 99 -9.00 2.76 2.53
C LEU A 99 -10.48 2.70 2.19
N VAL A 100 -10.85 2.75 0.90
CA VAL A 100 -12.24 2.59 0.45
C VAL A 100 -12.76 1.21 0.81
N ILE A 101 -11.98 0.14 0.60
CA ILE A 101 -12.41 -1.22 0.94
C ILE A 101 -12.62 -1.41 2.45
N ILE A 102 -11.80 -0.77 3.28
CA ILE A 102 -11.88 -0.90 4.75
C ILE A 102 -12.98 -0.02 5.36
N TYR A 103 -13.07 1.25 4.95
CA TYR A 103 -13.95 2.24 5.60
C TYR A 103 -15.24 2.55 4.85
N ALA A 104 -15.27 2.31 3.54
CA ALA A 104 -16.40 2.68 2.67
C ALA A 104 -16.75 1.51 1.74
N ASN A 105 -16.78 0.29 2.27
CA ASN A 105 -16.96 -0.92 1.47
C ASN A 105 -18.30 -0.88 0.71
N PRO A 106 -18.29 -0.78 -0.63
CA PRO A 106 -19.52 -0.69 -1.41
C PRO A 106 -20.35 -1.98 -1.36
N LEU A 107 -19.72 -3.12 -1.04
CA LEU A 107 -20.39 -4.42 -0.98
C LEU A 107 -21.35 -4.52 0.21
N MET A 108 -21.15 -3.74 1.27
CA MET A 108 -22.04 -3.72 2.42
C MET A 108 -23.41 -3.09 2.09
N GLY A 109 -23.46 -2.17 1.13
CA GLY A 109 -24.72 -1.58 0.66
C GLY A 109 -25.61 -2.58 -0.09
N PHE A 110 -25.00 -3.51 -0.84
CA PHE A 110 -25.72 -4.57 -1.56
C PHE A 110 -26.28 -5.66 -0.65
N LEU A 111 -25.75 -5.82 0.57
CA LEU A 111 -26.18 -6.81 1.57
C LEU A 111 -27.26 -6.26 2.53
N ALA A 112 -27.58 -4.97 2.41
CA ALA A 112 -28.53 -4.27 3.27
C ALA A 112 -29.95 -4.15 2.67
N GLY A 113 -30.12 -4.52 1.40
CA GLY A 113 -31.43 -4.66 0.72
C GLY A 113 -31.81 -6.13 0.56
#